data_AF-A0A519H389-F1
#
_entry.id   AF-A0A519H389-F1
#
_cell.length_a   1.000
_cell.length_b   1.000
_cell.length_c   1.000
_cell.angle_alpha   90.00
_cell.angle_beta   90.00
_cell.angle_gamma   90.00
#
_symmetry.space_group_name_H-M   'P 1'
#
loop_
_entity.id
_entity.type
_entity.pdbx_description
1 polymer ?
#
loop_
_entity_poly.entity_id
_entity_poly.type
_entity_poly.pdbx_seq_one_letter_code
_entity_poly.pdbx_strand_id
1 'polypeptide(L)' 'MKATWNGATIAESDDTVVVEGNHYFPMDSLKRE' A
#
# COMPACT_ATOMS: atom_id res chain seq x y z
N MET A 1 -4.74 4.31 -4.38
CA MET A 1 -5.20 3.03 -3.77
C MET A 1 -4.88 2.97 -2.29
N LYS A 2 -5.56 2.14 -1.48
CA LYS A 2 -5.33 2.04 -0.03
C LYS A 2 -5.26 0.60 0.47
N ALA A 3 -4.25 0.29 1.29
CA ALA A 3 -4.13 -0.99 2.00
C ALA A 3 -4.47 -0.82 3.49
N THR A 4 -5.36 -1.67 4.00
CA THR A 4 -5.81 -1.63 5.40
C THR A 4 -5.64 -2.97 6.08
N TRP A 5 -5.15 -2.95 7.32
CA TRP A 5 -5.00 -4.13 8.18
C TRP A 5 -5.57 -3.83 9.58
N ASN A 6 -6.47 -4.67 10.09
CA ASN A 6 -7.15 -4.49 11.39
C ASN A 6 -7.75 -3.08 11.59
N GLY A 7 -8.29 -2.48 10.53
CA GLY A 7 -8.86 -1.12 10.58
C GLY A 7 -7.86 0.03 10.48
N ALA A 8 -6.55 -0.23 10.59
CA ALA A 8 -5.49 0.74 10.35
C ALA A 8 -5.14 0.79 8.86
N THR A 9 -4.86 1.99 8.34
CA THR A 9 -4.30 2.13 6.99
C THR A 9 -2.79 1.98 7.07
N ILE A 10 -2.23 1.01 6.36
CA ILE A 10 -0.79 0.70 6.41
C ILE A 10 -0.02 1.21 5.18
N ALA A 11 -0.71 1.46 4.07
CA ALA A 11 -0.13 2.08 2.88
C ALA A 11 -1.22 2.80 2.06
N GLU A 12 -0.87 3.94 1.47
CA GLU A 12 -1.75 4.68 0.55
C GLU A 12 -0.92 5.39 -0.51
N SER A 13 -1.17 5.07 -1.78
CA SER A 13 -0.52 5.72 -2.92
C SER A 13 -1.31 5.43 -4.19
N ASP A 14 -1.23 6.35 -5.14
CA ASP A 14 -1.73 6.15 -6.51
C ASP A 14 -0.66 5.54 -7.43
N ASP A 15 0.61 5.56 -7.02
CA ASP A 15 1.77 4.98 -7.71
C ASP A 15 2.06 3.55 -7.22
N THR A 16 1.14 2.61 -7.45
CA THR A 16 1.37 1.18 -7.16
C THR A 16 1.82 0.40 -8.39
N VAL A 17 2.60 -0.66 -8.18
CA VAL A 17 3.01 -1.58 -9.25
C VAL A 17 2.27 -2.91 -9.09
N VAL A 18 1.75 -3.45 -10.19
CA VAL A 18 1.10 -4.77 -10.19
C VAL A 18 2.11 -5.84 -10.61
N VAL A 19 2.29 -6.86 -9.78
CA VAL A 19 3.15 -8.02 -10.05
C VAL A 19 2.33 -9.28 -9.79
N GLU A 20 2.17 -10.12 -10.81
CA GLU A 20 1.39 -11.37 -10.74
C GLU A 20 -0.03 -11.16 -10.18
N GLY A 21 -0.66 -10.03 -10.53
CA GLY A 21 -2.01 -9.67 -10.07
C GLY A 21 -2.09 -9.06 -8.67
N ASN A 22 -0.97 -8.94 -7.96
CA ASN A 22 -0.90 -8.30 -6.64
C ASN A 22 -0.38 -6.86 -6.74
N HIS A 23 -0.90 -5.97 -5.90
CA HIS A 23 -0.45 -4.58 -5.82
C HIS A 23 0.67 -4.41 -4.79
N TYR A 24 1.77 -3.80 -5.22
CA TYR A 24 2.90 -3.43 -4.40
C TYR A 24 2.96 -1.90 -4.26
N PHE A 25 3.10 -1.47 -3.02
CA PHE A 25 3.18 -0.07 -2.63
C PHE A 25 4.64 0.38 -2.55
N PRO A 26 4.97 1.60 -3.02
CA PRO A 26 6.31 2.14 -2.90
C PRO A 26 6.65 2.41 -1.43
N MET A 27 7.94 2.38 -1.08
CA MET A 27 8.39 2.41 0.31
C MET A 27 7.95 3.69 1.06
N ASP A 28 7.91 4.83 0.37
CA ASP A 28 7.50 6.12 0.93
C ASP A 28 6.00 6.20 1.24
N SER A 29 5.19 5.34 0.63
CA SER A 29 3.75 5.28 0.89
C SER A 29 3.37 4.46 2.12
N LEU A 30 4.33 3.75 2.72
CA LEU A 30 4.11 2.93 3.91
C LEU A 30 4.00 3.82 5.16
N LYS A 31 2.93 3.64 5.92
CA LYS A 31 2.75 4.27 7.24
C LYS A 31 3.47 3.42 8.28
N ARG A 32 4.50 3.99 8.93
CA ARG A 32 5.43 3.28 9.84
C ARG A 32 5.14 3.53 11.33
N GLU A 33 3.96 4.02 11.63
CA GLU A 33 3.44 4.27 12.97
C GLU A 33 3.06 2.97 13.70
#